data_AF-A0A8H5Y3X7-F1
#
_entry.id   AF-A0A8H5Y3X7-F1
#
_cell.length_a   1.000
_cell.length_b   1.000
_cell.length_c   1.000
_cell.angle_alpha   90.00
_cell.angle_beta   90.00
_cell.angle_gamma   90.00
#
_symmetry.space_group_name_H-M   'P 1'
#
loop_
_entity.id
_entity.type
_entity.pdbx_description
1 polymer ?
#
loop_
_entity_poly.entity_id
_entity_poly.type
_entity_poly.pdbx_seq_one_letter_code
_entity_poly.pdbx_strand_id
1 'polypeptide(L)'
;MDSTPTSINTPFFKDFYTRGAMTLVPLALFSGASSGIVAYLVPAQRTLWAVAAAATVSQLPWTVLGMMATNNRLNDIAASSAEQEKVGRDEVVALLKKWRWMNIIRGLLAFTGGLSAILALQNE
;
A
#
# COMPACT_ATOMS: atom_id res chain seq x y z
N MET A 1 12.42 -18.41 19.96
CA MET A 1 11.40 -18.18 18.92
C MET A 1 10.13 -17.87 19.69
N ASP A 2 9.93 -16.60 20.04
CA ASP A 2 8.95 -16.20 21.04
C ASP A 2 7.51 -16.30 20.51
N SER A 3 6.72 -17.09 21.22
CA SER A 3 5.29 -17.25 21.07
C SER A 3 4.58 -16.05 21.69
N THR A 4 4.54 -14.92 20.98
CA THR A 4 3.77 -13.76 21.44
C THR A 4 2.26 -14.05 21.29
N PRO A 5 1.44 -13.88 22.34
CA PRO A 5 0.01 -14.24 22.29
C PRO A 5 -0.74 -13.46 21.21
N THR A 6 -1.55 -14.17 20.42
CA THR A 6 -2.36 -13.63 19.31
C THR A 6 -3.32 -12.51 19.74
N SER A 7 -3.73 -12.49 21.01
CA SER A 7 -4.61 -11.47 21.61
C SER A 7 -3.98 -10.07 21.75
N ILE A 8 -2.65 -9.96 21.69
CA ILE A 8 -1.93 -8.68 21.79
C ILE A 8 -1.79 -8.00 20.41
N ASN A 9 -1.89 -8.75 19.31
CA ASN A 9 -1.56 -8.27 17.96
C ASN A 9 -2.70 -7.54 17.24
N THR A 10 -3.97 -7.84 17.53
CA THR A 10 -5.10 -7.28 16.79
C THR A 10 -5.28 -5.77 16.99
N PRO A 11 -5.17 -5.21 18.22
CA PRO A 11 -5.22 -3.77 18.44
C PRO A 11 -4.03 -3.04 17.77
N PHE A 12 -2.83 -3.63 17.87
CA PHE A 12 -1.62 -3.09 17.24
C PHE A 12 -1.75 -3.05 15.71
N PHE A 13 -2.22 -4.14 15.08
CA PHE A 13 -2.39 -4.19 13.62
C PHE A 13 -3.41 -3.16 13.15
N LYS A 14 -4.54 -3.01 13.85
CA LYS A 14 -5.56 -2.02 13.51
C LYS A 14 -5.04 -0.59 13.65
N ASP A 15 -4.30 -0.30 14.72
CA ASP A 15 -3.74 1.04 14.95
C ASP A 15 -2.62 1.34 13.94
N PHE A 16 -1.75 0.37 13.64
CA PHE A 16 -0.72 0.49 12.60
C PHE A 16 -1.31 0.69 11.20
N TYR A 17 -2.33 -0.10 10.83
CA TYR A 17 -3.01 0.03 9.53
C TYR A 17 -3.70 1.39 9.39
N THR A 18 -4.40 1.83 10.44
CA THR A 18 -5.15 3.10 10.43
C THR A 18 -4.21 4.31 10.42
N ARG A 19 -3.19 4.32 11.27
CA ARG A 19 -2.15 5.38 11.26
C ARG A 19 -1.36 5.39 9.96
N GLY A 20 -1.03 4.21 9.44
CA GLY A 20 -0.37 4.06 8.14
C GLY A 20 -1.21 4.65 7.02
N ALA A 21 -2.52 4.38 6.99
CA ALA A 21 -3.43 4.99 6.03
C ALA A 21 -3.52 6.52 6.20
N MET A 22 -3.64 7.00 7.44
CA MET A 22 -3.71 8.43 7.75
C MET A 22 -2.47 9.22 7.31
N THR A 23 -1.30 8.60 7.28
CA THR A 23 -0.07 9.26 6.83
C THR A 23 0.17 9.09 5.33
N LEU A 24 0.01 7.87 4.81
CA LEU A 24 0.38 7.54 3.43
C LEU A 24 -0.63 8.09 2.41
N VAL A 25 -1.92 8.18 2.76
CA VAL A 25 -2.94 8.69 1.83
C VAL A 25 -2.75 10.18 1.53
N PRO A 26 -2.63 11.09 2.52
CA PRO A 26 -2.34 12.49 2.23
C PRO A 26 -1.03 12.67 1.48
N LEU A 27 0.03 11.94 1.89
CA LEU A 27 1.34 12.03 1.23
C LEU A 27 1.26 11.65 -0.26
N ALA A 28 0.57 10.55 -0.58
CA ALA A 28 0.40 10.12 -1.98
C ALA A 28 -0.41 11.14 -2.80
N LEU A 29 -1.43 11.75 -2.21
CA LEU A 29 -2.23 12.80 -2.86
C LEU A 29 -1.42 14.06 -3.11
N PHE A 30 -0.70 14.58 -2.11
CA PHE A 30 0.13 15.77 -2.26
C PHE A 30 1.26 15.56 -3.26
N SER A 31 1.97 14.44 -3.16
CA SER A 31 3.06 14.09 -4.09
C SER A 31 2.56 13.90 -5.52
N GLY A 32 1.43 13.19 -5.69
CA GLY A 32 0.79 12.99 -6.98
C GLY A 32 0.31 14.29 -7.61
N ALA A 33 -0.35 15.15 -6.84
CA ALA A 33 -0.81 16.46 -7.30
C ALA A 33 0.36 17.36 -7.70
N SER A 34 1.42 17.40 -6.89
CA SER A 34 2.62 18.20 -7.17
C SER A 34 3.26 17.73 -8.49
N SER A 35 3.46 16.42 -8.64
CA SER A 35 4.01 15.82 -9.86
C SER A 35 3.12 16.10 -11.09
N GLY A 36 1.79 16.04 -10.92
CA GLY A 36 0.84 16.37 -11.99
C GLY A 36 0.89 17.83 -12.42
N ILE A 37 1.04 18.75 -11.47
CA ILE A 37 1.23 20.19 -11.75
C ILE A 37 2.52 20.41 -12.54
N VAL A 38 3.64 19.79 -12.13
CA VAL A 38 4.91 19.92 -12.86
C VAL A 38 4.81 19.34 -14.27
N ALA A 39 4.12 18.21 -14.44
CA ALA A 39 3.88 17.63 -15.78
C ALA A 39 3.10 18.58 -16.71
N TYR A 40 2.21 19.40 -16.14
CA TYR A 40 1.46 20.41 -16.88
C TYR A 40 2.35 21.63 -17.22
N LEU A 41 3.12 22.13 -16.25
CA LEU A 41 3.94 23.34 -16.37
C LEU A 41 5.23 23.14 -17.19
N VAL A 42 5.81 21.94 -17.20
CA VAL A 42 7.08 21.63 -17.88
C VAL A 42 6.87 20.57 -18.97
N PRO A 43 6.43 20.97 -20.19
CA PRO A 43 6.13 20.03 -21.27
C PRO A 43 7.30 19.10 -21.64
N ALA A 44 8.55 19.59 -21.52
CA ALA A 44 9.76 18.82 -21.83
C ALA A 44 9.91 17.56 -20.97
N GLN A 45 9.39 17.58 -19.73
CA GLN A 45 9.48 16.46 -18.78
C GLN A 45 8.12 15.83 -18.47
N ARG A 46 7.08 16.22 -19.23
CA ARG A 46 5.69 15.84 -18.99
C ARG A 46 5.51 14.34 -18.78
N THR A 47 6.14 13.53 -19.60
CA THR A 47 5.98 12.06 -19.54
C THR A 47 6.49 11.51 -18.20
N LEU A 48 7.66 11.94 -17.73
CA LEU A 48 8.25 11.44 -16.49
C LEU A 48 7.44 11.89 -15.27
N TRP A 49 7.04 13.16 -15.22
CA TRP A 49 6.20 13.69 -14.14
C TRP A 49 4.77 13.13 -14.15
N ALA A 50 4.20 12.85 -15.32
CA ALA A 50 2.91 12.18 -15.45
C ALA A 50 2.98 10.73 -14.96
N VAL A 51 4.05 10.00 -15.28
CA VAL A 51 4.28 8.65 -14.74
C VAL A 51 4.48 8.71 -13.23
N ALA A 52 5.24 9.67 -12.71
CA ALA A 52 5.43 9.85 -11.27
C ALA A 52 4.10 10.11 -10.55
N ALA A 53 3.26 11.00 -11.10
CA ALA A 53 1.94 11.30 -10.58
C ALA A 53 1.00 10.07 -10.61
N ALA A 54 0.90 9.41 -11.76
CA ALA A 54 0.02 8.25 -11.95
C ALA A 54 0.45 7.07 -11.06
N ALA A 55 1.75 6.76 -11.00
CA ALA A 55 2.27 5.68 -10.18
C ALA A 55 2.02 5.93 -8.69
N THR A 56 2.19 7.17 -8.22
CA THR A 56 1.94 7.54 -6.81
C THR A 56 0.44 7.48 -6.47
N VAL A 57 -0.43 8.06 -7.30
CA VAL A 57 -1.88 8.09 -7.02
C VAL A 57 -2.51 6.70 -7.16
N SER A 58 -2.03 5.87 -8.10
CA SER A 58 -2.56 4.51 -8.34
C SER A 58 -2.39 3.55 -7.16
N GLN A 59 -1.55 3.88 -6.18
CA GLN A 59 -1.44 3.13 -4.93
C GLN A 59 -2.75 3.11 -4.15
N LEU A 60 -3.55 4.19 -4.23
CA LEU A 60 -4.85 4.30 -3.56
C LEU A 60 -5.90 3.33 -4.14
N PRO A 61 -6.22 3.36 -5.45
CA PRO A 61 -7.15 2.40 -6.04
C PRO A 61 -6.62 0.97 -5.95
N TRP A 62 -5.30 0.74 -6.00
CA TRP A 62 -4.73 -0.60 -5.76
C TRP A 62 -5.06 -1.11 -4.35
N THR A 63 -4.96 -0.25 -3.34
CA THR A 63 -5.25 -0.61 -1.96
C THR A 63 -6.76 -0.86 -1.75
N VAL A 64 -7.61 0.02 -2.28
CA VAL A 64 -9.07 -0.06 -2.14
C VAL A 64 -9.65 -1.24 -2.94
N LEU A 65 -9.27 -1.40 -4.21
CA LEU A 65 -9.87 -2.41 -5.09
C LEU A 65 -9.17 -3.76 -4.98
N GLY A 66 -7.85 -3.77 -4.89
CA GLY A 66 -7.05 -4.99 -4.94
C GLY A 66 -6.84 -5.64 -3.57
N MET A 67 -6.63 -4.83 -2.53
CA MET A 67 -6.21 -5.35 -1.21
C MET A 67 -7.30 -5.41 -0.16
N MET A 68 -8.37 -4.62 -0.29
CA MET A 68 -9.35 -4.44 0.80
C MET A 68 -10.02 -5.75 1.21
N ALA A 69 -10.44 -6.61 0.27
CA ALA A 69 -11.06 -7.89 0.59
C ALA A 69 -10.11 -8.83 1.36
N THR A 70 -8.83 -8.89 0.96
CA THR A 70 -7.82 -9.70 1.64
C THR A 70 -7.45 -9.11 3.01
N ASN A 71 -7.37 -7.79 3.14
CA ASN A 71 -7.15 -7.11 4.42
C ASN A 71 -8.31 -7.37 5.39
N ASN A 72 -9.56 -7.24 4.93
CA ASN A 72 -10.74 -7.47 5.76
C ASN A 72 -10.80 -8.92 6.24
N ARG A 73 -10.58 -9.90 5.34
CA ARG A 73 -10.54 -11.32 5.71
C ARG A 73 -9.45 -11.63 6.74
N LEU A 74 -8.25 -11.07 6.57
CA LEU A 74 -7.17 -11.23 7.55
C LEU A 74 -7.51 -10.57 8.89
N ASN A 75 -8.17 -9.40 8.87
CA ASN A 75 -8.65 -8.73 10.09
C ASN A 75 -9.73 -9.54 10.81
N ASP A 76 -10.68 -10.12 10.08
CA ASP A 76 -11.75 -10.93 10.66
C ASP A 76 -11.19 -12.18 11.35
N ILE A 77 -10.24 -12.87 10.71
CA ILE A 77 -9.51 -14.00 11.31
C ILE A 77 -8.70 -13.54 12.52
N ALA A 78 -8.03 -12.37 12.45
CA ALA A 78 -7.25 -11.86 13.57
C ALA A 78 -8.10 -11.39 14.77
N ALA A 79 -9.36 -11.04 14.54
CA ALA A 79 -10.29 -10.54 15.57
C ALA A 79 -11.07 -11.63 16.31
N SER A 80 -11.15 -12.85 15.77
CA SER A 80 -11.95 -13.92 16.36
C SER A 80 -11.15 -15.20 16.58
N SER A 81 -10.96 -15.58 17.84
CA SER A 81 -10.35 -16.86 18.25
C SER A 81 -11.13 -18.05 17.68
N ALA A 82 -12.46 -17.94 17.59
CA ALA A 82 -13.31 -18.97 17.00
C ALA A 82 -13.12 -19.10 15.48
N GLU A 83 -12.79 -18.02 14.78
CA GLU A 83 -12.44 -18.08 13.36
C GLU A 83 -11.00 -18.59 13.17
N GLN A 84 -10.08 -18.34 14.10
CA GLN A 84 -8.73 -18.95 14.07
C GLN A 84 -8.77 -20.48 14.26
N GLU A 85 -9.70 -21.00 15.06
CA GLU A 85 -9.87 -22.45 15.22
C GLU A 85 -10.59 -23.10 14.03
N LYS A 86 -11.51 -22.39 13.37
CA LYS A 86 -12.20 -22.89 12.17
C LYS A 86 -11.33 -22.83 10.92
N VAL A 87 -10.53 -21.78 10.78
CA VAL A 87 -9.72 -21.55 9.59
C VAL A 87 -8.38 -22.28 9.75
N GLY A 88 -8.16 -23.29 8.90
CA GLY A 88 -6.92 -24.04 8.90
C GLY A 88 -5.69 -23.14 8.66
N ARG A 89 -4.55 -23.49 9.27
CA ARG A 89 -3.27 -22.78 9.13
C ARG A 89 -2.92 -22.51 7.66
N ASP A 90 -3.23 -23.43 6.77
CA ASP A 90 -2.91 -23.32 5.34
C ASP A 90 -3.68 -22.20 4.63
N GLU A 91 -4.93 -21.94 4.99
CA GLU A 91 -5.72 -20.82 4.46
C GLU A 91 -5.12 -19.48 4.90
N VAL A 92 -4.72 -19.37 6.17
CA VAL A 92 -4.07 -18.15 6.71
C VAL A 92 -2.74 -17.90 5.99
N VAL A 93 -1.92 -18.93 5.80
CA VAL A 93 -0.65 -18.82 5.08
C VAL A 93 -0.86 -18.41 3.61
N ALA A 94 -1.90 -18.93 2.95
CA ALA A 94 -2.24 -18.56 1.58
C ALA A 94 -2.66 -17.08 1.49
N LEU A 95 -3.52 -16.61 2.41
CA LEU A 95 -3.94 -15.21 2.50
C LEU A 95 -2.76 -14.27 2.77
N LEU A 96 -1.84 -14.64 3.66
CA LEU A 96 -0.63 -13.86 3.94
C LEU A 96 0.32 -13.82 2.74
N LYS A 97 0.50 -14.93 2.02
CA LYS A 97 1.28 -14.95 0.76
C LYS A 97 0.67 -14.01 -0.29
N LYS A 98 -0.66 -14.04 -0.43
CA LYS A 98 -1.41 -13.15 -1.33
C LYS A 98 -1.23 -11.68 -0.92
N TRP A 99 -1.42 -11.38 0.36
CA TRP A 99 -1.23 -10.04 0.92
C TRP A 99 0.19 -9.52 0.73
N ARG A 100 1.22 -10.35 0.95
CA ARG A 100 2.61 -10.01 0.67
C ARG A 100 2.81 -9.65 -0.80
N TRP A 101 2.29 -10.45 -1.71
CA TRP A 101 2.41 -10.21 -3.16
C TRP A 101 1.78 -8.87 -3.57
N MET A 102 0.60 -8.56 -3.01
CA MET A 102 -0.06 -7.27 -3.26
C MET A 102 0.74 -6.07 -2.74
N ASN A 103 1.42 -6.23 -1.59
CA ASN A 103 2.29 -5.19 -1.05
C ASN A 103 3.56 -5.00 -1.90
N ILE A 104 4.08 -6.07 -2.52
CA ILE A 104 5.18 -5.96 -3.47
C ILE A 104 4.76 -5.09 -4.67
N ILE A 105 3.57 -5.32 -5.26
CA ILE A 105 3.05 -4.45 -6.33
C ILE A 105 2.95 -3.00 -5.85
N ARG A 106 2.38 -2.77 -4.67
CA ARG A 106 2.25 -1.43 -4.08
C ARG A 106 3.61 -0.74 -3.89
N GLY A 107 4.63 -1.51 -3.50
CA GLY A 107 6.01 -1.06 -3.39
C GLY A 107 6.65 -0.75 -4.75
N LEU A 108 6.39 -1.56 -5.77
CA LEU A 108 6.84 -1.29 -7.14
C LEU A 108 6.24 0.00 -7.70
N LEU A 109 4.94 0.25 -7.46
CA LEU A 109 4.30 1.51 -7.83
C LEU A 109 4.96 2.71 -7.13
N ALA A 110 5.27 2.58 -5.84
CA ALA A 110 5.99 3.62 -5.09
C ALA A 110 7.38 3.89 -5.69
N PHE A 111 8.11 2.81 -5.99
CA PHE A 111 9.45 2.87 -6.55
C PHE A 111 9.46 3.50 -7.94
N THR A 112 8.54 3.11 -8.83
CA THR A 112 8.37 3.73 -10.14
C THR A 112 8.04 5.21 -10.00
N GLY A 113 7.12 5.58 -9.10
CA GLY A 113 6.77 6.98 -8.86
C GLY A 113 7.98 7.82 -8.44
N GLY A 114 8.71 7.36 -7.43
CA GLY A 114 9.92 8.04 -6.94
C GLY A 114 11.05 8.08 -7.95
N LEU A 115 11.32 6.97 -8.65
CA LEU A 115 12.38 6.89 -9.65
C LEU A 115 12.09 7.82 -10.84
N SER A 116 10.85 7.86 -11.33
CA SER A 116 10.46 8.76 -12.41
C SER A 116 10.61 10.23 -12.02
N ALA A 117 10.27 10.60 -10.78
CA ALA A 117 10.47 11.97 -10.28
C ALA A 117 11.97 12.32 -10.20
N ILE A 118 12.81 11.42 -9.69
CA ILE A 118 14.27 11.63 -9.62
C ILE A 118 14.87 11.78 -11.01
N LEU A 119 14.49 10.92 -11.95
CA LEU A 119 14.95 11.00 -13.33
C LEU A 119 14.50 12.30 -14.00
N ALA A 120 13.30 12.78 -13.72
CA ALA A 120 12.83 14.07 -14.24
C ALA A 120 13.70 15.23 -13.74
N LEU A 121 14.01 15.26 -12.44
CA LEU A 121 14.89 16.26 -11.84
C LEU A 121 16.33 16.22 -12.37
N GLN A 122 16.84 15.04 -12.76
CA GLN A 122 18.16 14.93 -13.38
C GLN A 122 18.20 15.43 -14.84
N ASN A 123 17.03 15.56 -15.48
CA ASN A 123 16.87 16.05 -16.84
C ASN A 123 16.34 17.50 -16.88
N GLU A 124 16.41 18.23 -15.75
CA GLU A 124 16.25 19.70 -15.69
C GLU A 124 17.46 20.47 -16.22
#